data_AF-A0A2E8RBH5-F1
#
_entry.id   AF-A0A2E8RBH5-F1
#
_cell.length_a   1.000
_cell.length_b   1.000
_cell.length_c   1.000
_cell.angle_alpha   90.00
_cell.angle_beta   90.00
_cell.angle_gamma   90.00
#
_symmetry.space_group_name_H-M   'P 1'
#
loop_
_entity.id
_entity.type
_entity.pdbx_description
1 polymer ?
#
loop_
_entity_poly.entity_id
_entity_poly.type
_entity_poly.pdbx_seq_one_letter_code
_entity_poly.pdbx_strand_id
1 'polypeptide(L)'
;MAFGRGKIGGGYSMNDLPLEPTPPESEPDSGVVVLGRFQPFHLGHEYMLESASKWRNANNPNAPLIIAIGSSNRPQNLRNPWTHQERCQMIETWAISNAIGNYVIYSIPDIDDPPNWVTHASRYHGQAGVLVTTDMSTADLYTASGWEVVLLPLEQRERFEGWRVRETARMLSTIGDQDAIREVLGTLIPMPVLEHLIETNGLHRLAFMGEGGEPVG
;
A
#
# COMPACT_ATOMS: atom_id res chain seq x y z
N MET A 1 45.50 8.69 35.03
CA MET A 1 44.81 7.78 34.09
C MET A 1 43.39 8.26 33.92
N ALA A 2 43.05 8.75 32.73
CA ALA A 2 41.71 9.15 32.36
C ALA A 2 40.95 7.91 31.86
N PHE A 3 39.76 7.67 32.37
CA PHE A 3 38.80 6.76 31.75
C PHE A 3 37.57 7.57 31.35
N GLY A 4 37.52 7.93 30.08
CA GLY A 4 36.33 8.48 29.45
C GLY A 4 35.25 7.41 29.37
N ARG A 5 34.06 7.74 29.87
CA ARG A 5 32.85 6.97 29.56
C ARG A 5 32.28 7.51 28.25
N GLY A 6 32.33 6.68 27.22
CA GLY A 6 31.76 6.96 25.91
C GLY A 6 30.26 7.22 25.99
N LYS A 7 29.81 8.19 25.19
CA LYS A 7 28.40 8.34 24.84
C LYS A 7 27.98 7.10 24.05
N ILE A 8 27.05 6.34 24.61
CA ILE A 8 26.42 5.20 23.95
C ILE A 8 25.10 5.68 23.36
N GLY A 9 24.96 5.49 22.05
CA GLY A 9 23.70 5.29 21.33
C GLY A 9 22.74 6.46 21.26
N GLY A 10 22.75 7.17 20.12
CA GLY A 10 21.60 7.97 19.70
C GLY A 10 20.39 7.08 19.51
N GLY A 11 19.41 7.19 20.41
CA GLY A 11 18.09 6.63 20.20
C GLY A 11 17.39 7.42 19.10
N TYR A 12 16.98 6.74 18.03
CA TYR A 12 16.03 7.30 17.09
C TYR A 12 14.73 7.59 17.87
N SER A 13 14.36 8.86 17.92
CA SER A 13 13.01 9.27 18.32
C SER A 13 12.03 8.61 17.35
N MET A 14 10.95 7.97 17.84
CA MET A 14 9.88 7.42 16.99
C MET A 14 9.20 8.49 16.10
N ASN A 15 9.50 9.78 16.31
CA ASN A 15 8.85 10.90 15.63
C ASN A 15 9.51 11.32 14.30
N ASP A 16 10.67 10.77 13.91
CA ASP A 16 11.34 11.16 12.67
C ASP A 16 11.59 9.91 11.80
N LEU A 17 10.52 9.32 11.26
CA LEU A 17 10.66 8.29 10.22
C LEU A 17 11.30 8.93 8.98
N PRO A 18 12.33 8.30 8.37
CA PRO A 18 12.94 8.85 7.17
C PRO A 18 11.88 8.97 6.06
N LEU A 19 11.90 10.09 5.33
CA LEU A 19 11.01 10.32 4.19
C LEU A 19 11.54 9.60 2.96
N GLU A 20 11.50 8.27 3.01
CA GLU A 20 11.94 7.40 1.93
C GLU A 20 10.77 6.64 1.28
N PRO A 21 10.71 6.61 -0.06
CA PRO A 21 11.63 7.28 -0.99
C PRO A 21 11.39 8.80 -1.07
N THR A 22 12.35 9.52 -1.65
CA THR A 22 12.18 10.94 -2.00
C THR A 22 11.22 11.09 -3.19
N PRO A 23 10.60 12.27 -3.38
CA PRO A 23 9.83 12.55 -4.59
C PRO A 23 10.67 12.37 -5.88
N PRO A 24 10.04 12.10 -7.04
CA PRO A 24 10.73 12.08 -8.32
C PRO A 24 11.37 13.44 -8.65
N GLU A 25 12.47 13.43 -9.41
CA GLU A 25 13.23 14.65 -9.75
C GLU A 25 12.45 15.59 -10.67
N SER A 26 11.65 15.02 -11.57
CA SER A 26 10.74 15.76 -12.45
C SER A 26 9.31 15.65 -11.95
N GLU A 27 8.53 16.70 -12.16
CA GLU A 27 7.10 16.68 -11.88
C GLU A 27 6.42 15.56 -12.70
N PRO A 28 5.66 14.64 -12.06
CA PRO A 28 4.90 13.62 -12.75
C PRO A 28 3.80 14.19 -13.65
N ASP A 29 3.51 13.48 -14.74
CA ASP A 29 2.36 13.77 -15.57
C ASP A 29 1.04 13.64 -14.79
N SER A 30 0.05 14.47 -15.16
CA SER A 30 -1.31 14.34 -14.64
C SER A 30 -1.94 13.01 -15.07
N GLY A 31 -2.63 12.35 -14.15
CA GLY A 31 -3.22 11.04 -14.40
C GLY A 31 -4.39 10.67 -13.49
N VAL A 32 -4.80 9.40 -13.58
CA VAL A 32 -5.84 8.84 -12.71
C VAL A 32 -5.17 8.16 -11.53
N VAL A 33 -5.35 8.70 -10.34
CA VAL A 33 -4.64 8.28 -9.12
C VAL A 33 -5.51 7.31 -8.32
N VAL A 34 -4.94 6.17 -7.95
CA VAL A 34 -5.48 5.28 -6.92
C VAL A 34 -4.48 5.22 -5.77
N LEU A 35 -4.95 5.57 -4.58
CA LEU A 35 -4.14 5.61 -3.36
C LEU A 35 -4.52 4.45 -2.45
N GLY A 36 -3.50 3.77 -1.91
CA GLY A 36 -3.72 2.72 -0.92
C GLY A 36 -2.45 2.34 -0.17
N ARG A 37 -2.63 1.63 0.95
CA ARG A 37 -1.50 1.01 1.66
C ARG A 37 -1.12 -0.33 1.05
N PHE A 38 -2.04 -1.05 0.42
CA PHE A 38 -1.79 -2.35 -0.23
C PHE A 38 -1.10 -3.37 0.70
N GLN A 39 -1.61 -3.56 1.92
CA GLN A 39 -1.04 -4.46 2.94
C GLN A 39 -1.97 -5.67 3.23
N PRO A 40 -2.01 -6.72 2.39
CA PRO A 40 -1.36 -6.84 1.08
C PRO A 40 -2.24 -6.24 -0.04
N PHE A 41 -1.81 -6.37 -1.28
CA PHE A 41 -2.72 -6.23 -2.42
C PHE A 41 -3.79 -7.33 -2.37
N HIS A 42 -5.06 -6.98 -2.59
CA HIS A 42 -6.21 -7.88 -2.39
C HIS A 42 -7.34 -7.54 -3.37
N LEU A 43 -8.39 -8.37 -3.44
CA LEU A 43 -9.45 -8.24 -4.46
C LEU A 43 -10.18 -6.89 -4.42
N GLY A 44 -10.35 -6.27 -3.25
CA GLY A 44 -10.86 -4.89 -3.17
C GLY A 44 -9.96 -3.83 -3.85
N HIS A 45 -8.63 -4.01 -3.83
CA HIS A 45 -7.71 -3.13 -4.55
C HIS A 45 -7.74 -3.39 -6.05
N GLU A 46 -7.83 -4.66 -6.46
CA GLU A 46 -8.03 -5.06 -7.87
C GLU A 46 -9.27 -4.39 -8.45
N TYR A 47 -10.43 -4.51 -7.78
CA TYR A 47 -11.67 -3.85 -8.21
C TYR A 47 -11.49 -2.34 -8.40
N MET A 48 -10.84 -1.67 -7.45
CA MET A 48 -10.63 -0.22 -7.49
C MET A 48 -9.71 0.18 -8.65
N LEU A 49 -8.61 -0.55 -8.88
CA LEU A 49 -7.68 -0.28 -9.97
C LEU A 49 -8.26 -0.61 -11.34
N GLU A 50 -9.02 -1.69 -11.48
CA GLU A 50 -9.74 -2.00 -12.72
C GLU A 50 -10.78 -0.93 -13.03
N SER A 51 -11.52 -0.47 -12.02
CA SER A 51 -12.53 0.58 -12.17
C SER A 51 -11.87 1.91 -12.56
N ALA A 52 -10.74 2.26 -11.93
CA ALA A 52 -9.95 3.42 -12.30
C ALA A 52 -9.41 3.32 -13.74
N SER A 53 -8.92 2.15 -14.14
CA SER A 53 -8.46 1.89 -15.52
C SER A 53 -9.59 2.04 -16.54
N LYS A 54 -10.78 1.49 -16.25
CA LYS A 54 -11.98 1.64 -17.09
C LYS A 54 -12.40 3.11 -17.20
N TRP A 55 -12.44 3.83 -16.07
CA TRP A 55 -12.75 5.26 -16.05
C TRP A 55 -11.73 6.07 -16.85
N ARG A 56 -10.44 5.82 -16.66
CA ARG A 56 -9.34 6.44 -17.41
C ARG A 56 -9.50 6.21 -18.91
N ASN A 57 -9.73 4.98 -19.34
CA ASN A 57 -9.89 4.67 -20.76
C ASN A 57 -11.09 5.39 -21.39
N ALA A 58 -12.17 5.61 -20.64
CA ALA A 58 -13.36 6.30 -21.13
C ALA A 58 -13.22 7.83 -21.17
N ASN A 59 -12.47 8.43 -20.25
CA ASN A 59 -12.42 9.89 -20.06
C ASN A 59 -11.08 10.51 -20.50
N ASN A 60 -9.97 9.81 -20.30
CA ASN A 60 -8.63 10.28 -20.64
C ASN A 60 -7.68 9.09 -20.98
N PRO A 61 -7.85 8.45 -22.16
CA PRO A 61 -7.17 7.20 -22.50
C PRO A 61 -5.64 7.30 -22.61
N ASN A 62 -5.11 8.52 -22.79
CA ASN A 62 -3.67 8.75 -22.89
C ASN A 62 -3.02 9.03 -21.54
N ALA A 63 -3.80 9.35 -20.50
CA ALA A 63 -3.28 9.57 -19.16
C ALA A 63 -2.75 8.26 -18.56
N PRO A 64 -1.71 8.31 -17.72
CA PRO A 64 -1.28 7.15 -16.95
C PRO A 64 -2.27 6.80 -15.84
N LEU A 65 -2.34 5.51 -15.48
CA LEU A 65 -2.90 5.08 -14.21
C LEU A 65 -1.79 5.18 -13.14
N ILE A 66 -1.97 6.07 -12.18
CA ILE A 66 -1.00 6.32 -11.12
C ILE A 66 -1.40 5.54 -9.88
N ILE A 67 -0.55 4.60 -9.44
CA ILE A 67 -0.78 3.77 -8.26
C ILE A 67 0.10 4.29 -7.13
N ALA A 68 -0.52 4.98 -6.17
CA ALA A 68 0.16 5.61 -5.04
C ALA A 68 0.14 4.69 -3.81
N ILE A 69 1.31 4.14 -3.45
CA ILE A 69 1.52 3.29 -2.27
C ILE A 69 1.85 4.19 -1.08
N GLY A 70 0.87 4.44 -0.21
CA GLY A 70 1.08 5.20 1.03
C GLY A 70 1.84 4.43 2.11
N SER A 71 2.25 5.13 3.17
CA SER A 71 2.98 4.55 4.30
C SER A 71 4.25 3.80 3.88
N SER A 72 5.05 4.36 2.96
CA SER A 72 6.27 3.68 2.47
C SER A 72 7.38 3.58 3.52
N ASN A 73 7.44 4.54 4.44
CA ASN A 73 8.44 4.63 5.51
C ASN A 73 8.03 3.94 6.82
N ARG A 74 6.87 3.27 6.88
CA ARG A 74 6.44 2.59 8.10
C ARG A 74 7.24 1.30 8.31
N PRO A 75 7.78 1.08 9.53
CA PRO A 75 8.47 -0.16 9.85
C PRO A 75 7.51 -1.35 9.80
N GLN A 76 8.08 -2.53 9.57
CA GLN A 76 7.28 -3.76 9.48
C GLN A 76 6.63 -4.11 10.83
N ASN A 77 5.34 -4.41 10.79
CA ASN A 77 4.55 -4.90 11.92
C ASN A 77 3.26 -5.55 11.40
N LEU A 78 2.39 -6.09 12.26
CA LEU A 78 1.13 -6.71 11.83
C LEU A 78 0.20 -5.77 11.03
N ARG A 79 0.32 -4.46 11.21
CA ARG A 79 -0.42 -3.47 10.41
C ARG A 79 0.25 -3.22 9.07
N ASN A 80 1.58 -3.29 8.98
CA ASN A 80 2.42 -3.06 7.79
C ASN A 80 3.41 -4.22 7.55
N PRO A 81 2.96 -5.45 7.29
CA PRO A 81 3.87 -6.60 7.26
C PRO A 81 4.81 -6.63 6.05
N TRP A 82 4.43 -5.97 4.95
CA TRP A 82 5.24 -5.89 3.74
C TRP A 82 5.86 -4.50 3.54
N THR A 83 7.09 -4.46 3.04
CA THR A 83 7.76 -3.19 2.68
C THR A 83 7.07 -2.53 1.50
N HIS A 84 7.41 -1.28 1.16
CA HIS A 84 6.86 -0.67 -0.05
C HIS A 84 7.34 -1.37 -1.33
N GLN A 85 8.58 -1.89 -1.35
CA GLN A 85 9.11 -2.65 -2.49
C GLN A 85 8.34 -3.95 -2.71
N GLU A 86 8.05 -4.70 -1.65
CA GLU A 86 7.26 -5.94 -1.73
C GLU A 86 5.83 -5.65 -2.23
N ARG A 87 5.24 -4.53 -1.80
CA ARG A 87 3.92 -4.09 -2.28
C ARG A 87 3.95 -3.68 -3.75
N CYS A 88 5.01 -3.00 -4.20
CA CYS A 88 5.22 -2.74 -5.63
C CYS A 88 5.23 -4.05 -6.42
N GLN A 89 6.00 -5.05 -5.97
CA GLN A 89 6.10 -6.35 -6.65
C GLN A 89 4.74 -7.07 -6.73
N MET A 90 3.92 -7.01 -5.67
CA MET A 90 2.56 -7.55 -5.70
C MET A 90 1.71 -6.86 -6.78
N ILE A 91 1.73 -5.52 -6.81
CA ILE A 91 0.95 -4.74 -7.79
C ILE A 91 1.45 -4.99 -9.22
N GLU A 92 2.76 -5.04 -9.44
CA GLU A 92 3.37 -5.33 -10.74
C GLU A 92 3.01 -6.73 -11.23
N THR A 93 3.08 -7.73 -10.35
CA THR A 93 2.69 -9.12 -10.67
C THR A 93 1.23 -9.18 -11.12
N TRP A 94 0.35 -8.49 -10.38
CA TRP A 94 -1.07 -8.37 -10.74
C TRP A 94 -1.27 -7.64 -12.07
N ALA A 95 -0.62 -6.47 -12.25
CA ALA A 95 -0.79 -5.62 -13.41
C ALA A 95 -0.33 -6.31 -14.70
N ILE A 96 0.83 -7.00 -14.66
CA ILE A 96 1.35 -7.80 -15.78
C ILE A 96 0.38 -8.93 -16.12
N SER A 97 -0.08 -9.68 -15.12
CA SER A 97 -0.98 -10.82 -15.32
C SER A 97 -2.34 -10.42 -15.90
N ASN A 98 -2.81 -9.21 -15.59
CA ASN A 98 -4.09 -8.67 -16.07
C ASN A 98 -3.93 -7.72 -17.26
N ALA A 99 -2.74 -7.64 -17.87
CA ALA A 99 -2.44 -6.78 -19.02
C ALA A 99 -2.82 -5.29 -18.79
N ILE A 100 -2.64 -4.79 -17.57
CA ILE A 100 -2.82 -3.38 -17.25
C ILE A 100 -1.68 -2.59 -17.88
N GLY A 101 -1.99 -1.79 -18.90
CA GLY A 101 -1.04 -0.92 -19.58
C GLY A 101 -1.04 0.53 -19.06
N ASN A 102 0.02 1.27 -19.40
CA ASN A 102 0.20 2.69 -19.09
C ASN A 102 -0.05 3.02 -17.61
N TYR A 103 0.70 2.36 -16.72
CA TYR A 103 0.65 2.63 -15.29
C TYR A 103 2.02 3.03 -14.74
N VAL A 104 2.02 3.76 -13.63
CA VAL A 104 3.21 4.11 -12.86
C VAL A 104 2.93 3.94 -11.38
N ILE A 105 3.94 3.50 -10.62
CA ILE A 105 3.81 3.27 -9.18
C ILE A 105 4.69 4.29 -8.45
N TYR A 106 4.11 5.00 -7.48
CA TYR A 106 4.85 5.87 -6.57
C TYR A 106 4.68 5.38 -5.13
N SER A 107 5.78 5.29 -4.38
CA SER A 107 5.75 5.02 -2.95
C SER A 107 5.86 6.34 -2.18
N ILE A 108 4.95 6.58 -1.25
CA ILE A 108 4.78 7.87 -0.56
C ILE A 108 4.98 7.66 0.95
N PRO A 109 5.99 8.29 1.57
CA PRO A 109 6.21 8.20 3.00
C PRO A 109 5.16 9.04 3.75
N ASP A 110 4.74 8.58 4.92
CA ASP A 110 3.86 9.36 5.79
C ASP A 110 4.65 10.51 6.45
N ILE A 111 3.98 11.66 6.62
CA ILE A 111 4.52 12.85 7.30
C ILE A 111 3.87 13.14 8.65
N ASP A 112 2.92 12.29 9.09
CA ASP A 112 2.17 12.44 10.34
C ASP A 112 1.49 13.84 10.53
N ASP A 113 1.16 14.49 9.40
CA ASP A 113 0.52 15.80 9.32
C ASP A 113 -0.67 15.74 8.33
N PRO A 114 -1.86 15.32 8.80
CA PRO A 114 -3.01 15.10 7.92
C PRO A 114 -3.43 16.32 7.08
N PRO A 115 -3.46 17.56 7.60
CA PRO A 115 -3.77 18.75 6.80
C PRO A 115 -2.86 18.95 5.58
N ASN A 116 -1.57 18.62 5.70
CA ASN A 116 -0.59 18.81 4.63
C ASN A 116 -0.34 17.54 3.80
N TRP A 117 -1.07 16.45 4.08
CA TRP A 117 -0.81 15.14 3.47
C TRP A 117 -1.02 15.16 1.96
N VAL A 118 -2.07 15.81 1.43
CA VAL A 118 -2.31 15.85 -0.03
C VAL A 118 -1.26 16.67 -0.75
N THR A 119 -0.86 17.83 -0.20
CA THR A 119 0.23 18.64 -0.76
C THR A 119 1.53 17.85 -0.80
N HIS A 120 1.83 17.09 0.26
CA HIS A 120 2.99 16.20 0.29
C HIS A 120 2.89 15.06 -0.73
N ALA A 121 1.77 14.32 -0.75
CA ALA A 121 1.56 13.21 -1.67
C ALA A 121 1.60 13.65 -3.16
N SER A 122 1.11 14.85 -3.46
CA SER A 122 1.12 15.44 -4.82
C SER A 122 2.53 15.70 -5.34
N ARG A 123 3.54 15.80 -4.46
CA ARG A 123 4.96 15.85 -4.89
C ARG A 123 5.41 14.53 -5.54
N TYR A 124 4.73 13.43 -5.23
CA TYR A 124 5.07 12.09 -5.71
C TYR A 124 4.21 11.68 -6.90
N HIS A 125 2.90 11.87 -6.82
CA HIS A 125 1.95 11.39 -7.82
C HIS A 125 1.45 12.49 -8.78
N GLY A 126 2.05 13.68 -8.75
CA GLY A 126 1.69 14.82 -9.59
C GLY A 126 0.76 15.83 -8.90
N GLN A 127 0.76 17.07 -9.39
CA GLN A 127 0.01 18.20 -8.81
C GLN A 127 -1.45 18.28 -9.28
N ALA A 128 -1.82 17.52 -10.32
CA ALA A 128 -3.16 17.51 -10.89
C ALA A 128 -3.52 16.11 -11.37
N GLY A 129 -4.82 15.85 -11.50
CA GLY A 129 -5.35 14.56 -11.94
C GLY A 129 -6.71 14.29 -11.35
N VAL A 130 -7.11 13.02 -11.39
CA VAL A 130 -8.39 12.55 -10.83
C VAL A 130 -8.11 11.46 -9.82
N LEU A 131 -8.54 11.65 -8.57
CA LEU A 131 -8.48 10.58 -7.58
C LEU A 131 -9.67 9.64 -7.79
N VAL A 132 -9.41 8.35 -7.91
CA VAL A 132 -10.43 7.30 -7.85
C VAL A 132 -10.27 6.56 -6.52
N THR A 133 -11.32 6.53 -5.70
CA THR A 133 -11.28 5.89 -4.38
C THR A 133 -12.63 5.30 -3.99
N THR A 134 -12.61 4.38 -3.04
CA THR A 134 -13.81 3.88 -2.33
C THR A 134 -13.89 4.40 -0.89
N ASP A 135 -12.86 5.09 -0.42
CA ASP A 135 -12.76 5.61 0.94
C ASP A 135 -13.23 7.07 1.02
N MET A 136 -14.31 7.29 1.77
CA MET A 136 -14.91 8.62 1.92
C MET A 136 -13.95 9.62 2.57
N SER A 137 -13.16 9.20 3.57
CA SER A 137 -12.24 10.12 4.24
C SER A 137 -11.14 10.63 3.32
N THR A 138 -10.64 9.76 2.45
CA THR A 138 -9.68 10.11 1.39
C THR A 138 -10.33 11.01 0.35
N ALA A 139 -11.57 10.71 -0.05
CA ALA A 139 -12.33 11.53 -1.00
C ALA A 139 -12.54 12.97 -0.48
N ASP A 140 -12.95 13.11 0.77
CA ASP A 140 -13.15 14.41 1.43
C ASP A 140 -11.83 15.19 1.50
N LEU A 141 -10.73 14.52 1.87
CA LEU A 141 -9.41 15.14 2.00
C LEU A 141 -8.87 15.68 0.66
N TYR A 142 -9.00 14.89 -0.42
CA TYR A 142 -8.57 15.32 -1.76
C TYR A 142 -9.49 16.39 -2.34
N THR A 143 -10.81 16.27 -2.13
CA THR A 143 -11.78 17.29 -2.56
C THR A 143 -11.50 18.63 -1.89
N ALA A 144 -11.21 18.63 -0.59
CA ALA A 144 -10.83 19.84 0.15
C ALA A 144 -9.53 20.48 -0.37
N SER A 145 -8.67 19.68 -1.02
CA SER A 145 -7.42 20.13 -1.66
C SER A 145 -7.60 20.49 -3.15
N GLY A 146 -8.84 20.53 -3.65
CA GLY A 146 -9.18 20.98 -5.00
C GLY A 146 -9.01 19.92 -6.11
N TRP A 147 -8.83 18.65 -5.76
CA TRP A 147 -8.77 17.57 -6.75
C TRP A 147 -10.16 17.17 -7.24
N GLU A 148 -10.23 16.73 -8.50
CA GLU A 148 -11.38 15.97 -8.98
C GLU A 148 -11.37 14.58 -8.33
N VAL A 149 -12.51 14.15 -7.78
CA VAL A 149 -12.64 12.87 -7.09
C VAL A 149 -13.80 12.07 -7.68
N VAL A 150 -13.50 10.83 -8.06
CA VAL A 150 -14.46 9.80 -8.46
C VAL A 150 -14.59 8.81 -7.31
N LEU A 151 -15.69 8.93 -6.56
CA LEU A 151 -16.03 7.99 -5.50
C LEU A 151 -16.75 6.77 -6.10
N LEU A 152 -16.12 5.61 -5.98
CA LEU A 152 -16.70 4.33 -6.39
C LEU A 152 -17.58 3.73 -5.27
N PRO A 153 -18.61 2.95 -5.62
CA PRO A 153 -19.33 2.18 -4.63
C PRO A 153 -18.38 1.17 -3.96
N LEU A 154 -18.53 1.02 -2.65
CA LEU A 154 -17.79 0.01 -1.88
C LEU A 154 -18.32 -1.38 -2.23
N GLU A 155 -17.52 -2.17 -2.94
CA GLU A 155 -17.84 -3.58 -3.20
C GLU A 155 -17.35 -4.45 -2.04
N GLN A 156 -18.27 -5.18 -1.40
CA GLN A 156 -17.99 -6.18 -0.35
C GLN A 156 -17.01 -5.71 0.75
N ARG A 157 -17.21 -4.49 1.28
CA ARG A 157 -16.35 -3.88 2.32
C ARG A 157 -16.07 -4.83 3.49
N GLU A 158 -17.07 -5.57 3.94
CA GLU A 158 -16.92 -6.50 5.07
C GLU A 158 -15.94 -7.66 4.81
N ARG A 159 -15.58 -7.91 3.55
CA ARG A 159 -14.70 -9.01 3.14
C ARG A 159 -13.33 -8.52 2.70
N PHE A 160 -13.27 -7.40 1.99
CA PHE A 160 -12.03 -6.88 1.40
C PHE A 160 -11.40 -5.73 2.18
N GLU A 161 -11.41 -5.85 3.50
CA GLU A 161 -10.65 -4.97 4.39
C GLU A 161 -9.27 -5.55 4.66
N GLY A 162 -8.22 -4.76 4.44
CA GLY A 162 -6.84 -5.23 4.60
C GLY A 162 -6.55 -5.86 5.98
N TRP A 163 -7.21 -5.41 7.06
CA TRP A 163 -7.03 -6.04 8.38
C TRP A 163 -7.57 -7.47 8.43
N ARG A 164 -8.73 -7.74 7.78
CA ARG A 164 -9.30 -9.09 7.67
C ARG A 164 -8.44 -9.99 6.83
N VAL A 165 -7.97 -9.48 5.68
CA VAL A 165 -7.07 -10.23 4.79
C VAL A 165 -5.78 -10.62 5.54
N ARG A 166 -5.20 -9.70 6.31
CA ARG A 166 -4.01 -9.99 7.12
C ARG A 166 -4.28 -11.00 8.23
N GLU A 167 -5.41 -10.95 8.91
CA GLU A 167 -5.75 -11.95 9.94
C GLU A 167 -5.92 -13.34 9.33
N THR A 168 -6.65 -13.49 8.22
CA THR A 168 -6.77 -14.77 7.51
C THR A 168 -5.41 -15.28 7.04
N ALA A 169 -4.58 -14.40 6.46
CA ALA A 169 -3.22 -14.74 6.04
C ALA A 169 -2.33 -15.16 7.22
N ARG A 170 -2.47 -14.51 8.38
CA ARG A 170 -1.76 -14.84 9.61
C ARG A 170 -2.14 -16.22 10.13
N MET A 171 -3.44 -16.56 10.14
CA MET A 171 -3.92 -17.90 10.54
C MET A 171 -3.33 -19.01 9.67
N LEU A 172 -3.02 -18.72 8.41
CA LEU A 172 -2.47 -19.67 7.44
C LEU A 172 -0.94 -19.60 7.29
N SER A 173 -0.28 -18.65 7.96
CA SER A 173 1.12 -18.30 7.70
C SER A 173 2.15 -19.41 7.98
N THR A 174 1.79 -20.41 8.79
CA THR A 174 2.65 -21.57 9.10
C THR A 174 2.14 -22.86 8.46
N ILE A 175 1.11 -22.79 7.63
CA ILE A 175 0.55 -23.97 6.95
C ILE A 175 1.47 -24.34 5.78
N GLY A 176 1.91 -25.59 5.73
CA GLY A 176 2.74 -26.09 4.63
C GLY A 176 1.95 -26.52 3.39
N ASP A 177 0.65 -26.79 3.56
CA ASP A 177 -0.26 -27.17 2.49
C ASP A 177 -0.63 -25.94 1.64
N GLN A 178 -0.01 -25.85 0.48
CA GLN A 178 -0.20 -24.72 -0.44
C GLN A 178 -1.58 -24.73 -1.09
N ASP A 179 -2.20 -25.90 -1.25
CA ASP A 179 -3.53 -25.99 -1.86
C ASP A 179 -4.59 -25.48 -0.89
N ALA A 180 -4.45 -25.78 0.41
CA ALA A 180 -5.27 -25.17 1.46
C ALA A 180 -5.10 -23.64 1.53
N ILE A 181 -3.87 -23.14 1.38
CA ILE A 181 -3.61 -21.69 1.32
C ILE A 181 -4.34 -21.06 0.12
N ARG A 182 -4.24 -21.67 -1.07
CA ARG A 182 -4.91 -21.21 -2.29
C ARG A 182 -6.42 -21.20 -2.16
N GLU A 183 -7.00 -22.26 -1.60
CA GLU A 183 -8.44 -22.39 -1.42
C GLU A 183 -9.02 -21.25 -0.57
N VAL A 184 -8.32 -20.88 0.50
CA VAL A 184 -8.81 -19.84 1.42
C VAL A 184 -8.43 -18.44 0.95
N LEU A 185 -7.13 -18.17 0.75
CA LEU A 185 -6.65 -16.82 0.41
C LEU A 185 -6.96 -16.43 -1.04
N GLY A 186 -7.14 -17.38 -1.95
CA GLY A 186 -7.54 -17.09 -3.34
C GLY A 186 -8.92 -16.45 -3.44
N THR A 187 -9.73 -16.53 -2.37
CA THR A 187 -11.02 -15.84 -2.27
C THR A 187 -10.89 -14.38 -1.79
N LEU A 188 -9.67 -13.92 -1.46
CA LEU A 188 -9.39 -12.60 -0.88
C LEU A 188 -8.29 -11.85 -1.63
N ILE A 189 -7.34 -12.57 -2.24
CA ILE A 189 -6.16 -12.05 -2.92
C ILE A 189 -6.18 -12.55 -4.37
N PRO A 190 -5.90 -11.69 -5.37
CA PRO A 190 -5.78 -12.13 -6.76
C PRO A 190 -4.75 -13.25 -6.88
N MET A 191 -5.06 -14.30 -7.65
CA MET A 191 -4.22 -15.49 -7.73
C MET A 191 -2.74 -15.19 -8.07
N PRO A 192 -2.41 -14.29 -9.03
CA PRO A 192 -1.01 -13.96 -9.32
C PRO A 192 -0.25 -13.39 -8.12
N VAL A 193 -0.92 -12.59 -7.29
CA VAL A 193 -0.34 -12.01 -6.07
C VAL A 193 -0.17 -13.08 -5.00
N LEU A 194 -1.15 -13.98 -4.87
CA LEU A 194 -1.09 -15.08 -3.91
C LEU A 194 0.06 -16.04 -4.23
N GLU A 195 0.23 -16.42 -5.50
CA GLU A 195 1.36 -17.26 -5.93
C GLU A 195 2.68 -16.56 -5.62
N HIS A 196 2.81 -15.27 -5.93
CA HIS A 196 4.01 -14.50 -5.60
C HIS A 196 4.30 -14.50 -4.08
N LEU A 197 3.27 -14.35 -3.24
CA LEU A 197 3.40 -14.40 -1.78
C LEU A 197 3.81 -15.79 -1.27
N ILE A 198 3.35 -16.86 -1.92
CA ILE A 198 3.74 -18.25 -1.61
C ILE A 198 5.20 -18.48 -2.01
N GLU A 199 5.57 -18.15 -3.24
CA GLU A 199 6.91 -18.35 -3.81
C GLU A 199 7.99 -17.60 -3.03
N THR A 200 7.69 -16.37 -2.59
CA THR A 200 8.60 -15.54 -1.80
C THR A 200 8.60 -15.88 -0.30
N ASN A 201 7.79 -16.86 0.12
CA ASN A 201 7.52 -17.15 1.53
C ASN A 201 7.06 -15.90 2.31
N GLY A 202 6.36 -14.99 1.63
CA GLY A 202 5.96 -13.67 2.13
C GLY A 202 4.93 -13.73 3.24
N LEU A 203 4.16 -14.83 3.36
CA LEU A 203 3.16 -15.04 4.40
C LEU A 203 3.77 -15.47 5.74
N HIS A 204 4.86 -16.24 5.72
CA HIS A 204 5.44 -16.88 6.92
C HIS A 204 5.84 -15.90 8.02
N ARG A 205 6.27 -14.68 7.64
CA ARG A 205 6.63 -13.62 8.60
C ARG A 205 5.49 -13.23 9.54
N LEU A 206 4.23 -13.38 9.11
CA LEU A 206 3.05 -12.97 9.88
C LEU A 206 2.94 -13.75 11.20
N ALA A 207 3.43 -14.99 11.26
CA ALA A 207 3.44 -15.81 12.47
C ALA A 207 4.32 -15.23 13.59
N PHE A 208 5.35 -14.47 13.23
CA PHE A 208 6.37 -13.96 14.14
C PHE A 208 6.24 -12.46 14.40
N MET A 209 5.29 -11.80 13.73
CA MET A 209 4.97 -10.40 14.01
C MET A 209 4.04 -10.35 15.22
N GLY A 210 4.55 -9.89 16.35
CA GLY A 210 3.73 -9.61 17.52
C GLY A 210 2.93 -8.32 17.36
N GLU A 211 1.72 -8.28 17.93
CA GLU A 211 1.27 -7.06 18.61
C GLU A 211 2.20 -6.94 19.81
N GLY A 212 2.91 -5.83 20.02
CA GLY A 212 3.89 -5.73 21.12
C GLY A 212 3.35 -6.33 22.43
N GLY A 213 3.82 -7.53 22.79
CA GLY A 213 3.44 -8.25 23.99
C GLY A 213 4.34 -7.84 25.15
N GLU A 214 3.79 -7.91 26.38
CA GLU A 214 4.43 -7.38 27.60
C GLU A 214 5.89 -7.79 27.76
N PRO A 215 6.74 -6.89 28.30
CA PRO A 215 8.07 -7.29 28.73
C PRO A 215 7.93 -8.31 29.86
N VAL A 216 8.23 -9.56 29.56
CA VAL A 216 8.45 -10.55 30.61
C VAL A 216 9.71 -10.12 31.37
N GLY A 217 9.50 -9.69 32.61
CA GLY A 217 10.54 -9.26 33.55
C GLY A 217 11.44 -10.38 34.04
#